data_AF-A0A1D1V156-F1
#
_entry.id   AF-A0A1D1V156-F1
#
_cell.length_a   1.000
_cell.length_b   1.000
_cell.length_c   1.000
_cell.angle_alpha   90.00
_cell.angle_beta   90.00
_cell.angle_gamma   90.00
#
_symmetry.space_group_name_H-M   'P 1'
#
loop_
_entity.id
_entity.type
_entity.pdbx_description
1 polymer ?
#
loop_
_entity_poly.entity_id
_entity_poly.type
_entity_poly.pdbx_seq_one_letter_code
_entity_poly.pdbx_strand_id
1 'polypeptide(L)'
;MGKTKKPTKRSKNDGVAVLESTAVAYKPLSSTSPYVLPRPICAICKERGKTKSFGRANELRRHVKKYHPEIPTVKSSNFVCQENGCKYVADKRQLFIAHLENEHKIDKFPKVDLLFPSMDVLNSWRQQLNTNTGTYFTQSSRKTTAKGKLVMHLECGRSSVKSFRNRDLDETEHEILSETINERSRLPFKCTAFLRVETQEDGQLSVTGCIGHYGHNPEEDRNRKSSEQLSQAQSTEQLDGEREEATNGEDDEEEEEGEGEQEDDGDAVQFNVPIPDTPASGLRDPNASASTSNALNTRLQYVPAPSAASEFSNVPLAGPERLRLIKASKKIKATVDSFLAENSHRAMVRLETLVQVIGTFD
;
A
#
# COMPACT_ATOMS: atom_id res chain seq x y z
N MET A 1 44.44 -39.76 16.64
CA MET A 1 44.24 -39.40 18.06
C MET A 1 44.57 -37.93 18.24
N GLY A 2 43.76 -37.17 18.98
CA GLY A 2 44.02 -35.75 19.27
C GLY A 2 42.80 -34.85 19.08
N LYS A 3 41.79 -34.97 19.96
CA LYS A 3 40.65 -34.04 20.02
C LYS A 3 40.99 -32.92 21.01
N THR A 4 41.16 -31.68 20.53
CA THR A 4 41.30 -30.49 21.38
C THR A 4 39.93 -29.96 21.79
N LYS A 5 39.63 -30.00 23.09
CA LYS A 5 38.42 -29.45 23.74
C LYS A 5 38.56 -27.93 23.88
N LYS A 6 37.52 -27.17 23.50
CA LYS A 6 37.38 -25.74 23.81
C LYS A 6 36.76 -25.55 25.20
N PRO A 7 37.24 -24.58 26.03
CA PRO A 7 36.65 -24.27 27.32
C PRO A 7 35.49 -23.27 27.18
N THR A 8 34.38 -23.57 27.85
CA THR A 8 33.21 -22.71 28.05
C THR A 8 33.44 -21.82 29.28
N LYS A 9 33.54 -20.49 29.08
CA LYS A 9 33.52 -19.51 30.17
C LYS A 9 32.06 -19.19 30.52
N ARG A 10 31.69 -19.49 31.77
CA ARG A 10 30.39 -19.17 32.39
C ARG A 10 30.60 -17.90 33.22
N SER A 11 30.06 -16.77 32.76
CA SER A 11 30.09 -15.51 33.51
C SER A 11 28.90 -15.47 34.46
N LYS A 12 29.18 -15.24 35.75
CA LYS A 12 28.21 -14.80 36.76
C LYS A 12 27.78 -13.37 36.42
N ASN A 13 26.47 -13.12 36.41
CA ASN A 13 25.93 -11.78 36.62
C ASN A 13 25.14 -11.84 37.92
N ASP A 14 25.56 -11.00 38.86
CA ASP A 14 24.96 -10.79 40.16
C ASP A 14 23.76 -9.83 40.04
N GLY A 15 22.92 -9.88 41.07
CA GLY A 15 21.53 -9.44 41.08
C GLY A 15 21.31 -7.94 40.87
N VAL A 16 20.20 -7.66 40.19
CA VAL A 16 19.44 -6.42 40.33
C VAL A 16 18.06 -6.82 40.85
N ALA A 17 17.70 -6.30 42.02
CA ALA A 17 16.41 -6.52 42.66
C ALA A 17 15.31 -5.87 41.81
N VAL A 18 14.39 -6.69 41.30
CA VAL A 18 13.17 -6.25 40.63
C VAL A 18 12.06 -6.24 41.67
N LEU A 19 11.41 -5.10 41.80
CA LEU A 19 10.22 -4.89 42.62
C LEU A 19 9.10 -5.85 42.19
N GLU A 20 8.55 -6.56 43.16
CA GLU A 20 7.41 -7.48 43.00
C GLU A 20 6.16 -6.70 42.57
N SER A 21 5.90 -6.66 41.27
CA SER A 21 4.54 -6.44 40.76
C SER A 21 3.81 -7.78 40.79
N THR A 22 2.78 -7.87 41.61
CA THR A 22 1.84 -8.99 41.72
C THR A 22 1.04 -9.13 40.42
N ALA A 23 1.67 -9.72 39.41
CA ALA A 23 0.99 -10.16 38.20
C ALA A 23 0.12 -11.38 38.55
N VAL A 24 -1.19 -11.21 38.44
CA VAL A 24 -2.18 -12.28 38.51
C VAL A 24 -1.78 -13.38 37.53
N ALA A 25 -1.41 -14.54 38.06
CA ALA A 25 -0.99 -15.70 37.30
C ALA A 25 -2.19 -16.27 36.52
N TYR A 26 -2.42 -15.76 35.31
CA TYR A 26 -3.30 -16.41 34.35
C TYR A 26 -2.66 -17.74 33.95
N LYS A 27 -3.23 -18.85 34.45
CA LYS A 27 -2.95 -20.19 33.93
C LYS A 27 -3.16 -20.15 32.42
N PRO A 28 -2.12 -20.35 31.58
CA PRO A 28 -2.33 -20.46 30.14
C PRO A 28 -3.22 -21.67 29.91
N LEU A 29 -4.44 -21.42 29.44
CA LEU A 29 -5.32 -22.46 28.93
C LEU A 29 -4.55 -23.22 27.87
N SER A 30 -4.19 -24.46 28.17
CA SER A 30 -3.51 -25.38 27.26
C SER A 30 -4.42 -25.59 26.05
N SER A 31 -4.21 -24.79 25.00
CA SER A 31 -4.92 -24.90 23.73
C SER A 31 -4.39 -26.12 22.96
N THR A 32 -4.68 -27.31 23.47
CA THR A 32 -4.57 -28.56 22.71
C THR A 32 -5.77 -28.62 21.76
N SER A 33 -5.74 -27.77 20.74
CA SER A 33 -6.67 -27.86 19.62
C SER A 33 -6.19 -29.02 18.72
N PRO A 34 -6.90 -30.16 18.64
CA PRO A 34 -6.43 -31.38 17.99
C PRO A 34 -6.55 -31.35 16.46
N TYR A 35 -6.77 -30.18 15.85
CA TYR A 35 -6.92 -30.04 14.41
C TYR A 35 -5.56 -30.18 13.71
N VAL A 36 -5.15 -31.43 13.50
CA VAL A 36 -4.03 -31.76 12.62
C VAL A 36 -4.49 -31.53 11.18
N LEU A 37 -4.13 -30.38 10.61
CA LEU A 37 -4.42 -30.08 9.21
C LEU A 37 -3.85 -31.20 8.31
N PRO A 38 -4.64 -31.72 7.34
CA PRO A 38 -4.20 -32.79 6.48
C PRO A 38 -2.98 -32.37 5.66
N ARG A 39 -1.99 -33.28 5.59
CA ARG A 39 -0.75 -33.02 4.85
C ARG A 39 -1.02 -32.96 3.34
N PRO A 40 -0.55 -31.93 2.62
CA PRO A 40 -0.73 -31.85 1.18
C PRO A 40 -0.09 -33.03 0.44
N ILE A 41 -0.83 -33.64 -0.50
CA ILE A 41 -0.41 -34.80 -1.29
C ILE A 41 -0.23 -34.39 -2.75
N CYS A 42 0.78 -34.94 -3.43
CA CYS A 42 0.92 -34.74 -4.87
C CYS A 42 -0.07 -35.62 -5.66
N ALA A 43 -1.04 -34.99 -6.32
CA ALA A 43 -2.03 -35.66 -7.17
C ALA A 43 -1.39 -36.52 -8.27
N ILE A 44 -0.35 -35.99 -8.92
CA ILE A 44 0.34 -36.65 -10.04
C ILE A 44 1.07 -37.92 -9.58
N CYS A 45 1.68 -37.88 -8.39
CA CYS A 45 2.25 -39.09 -7.82
C CYS A 45 1.16 -40.09 -7.44
N LYS A 46 0.03 -39.63 -6.89
CA LYS A 46 -1.10 -40.48 -6.51
C LYS A 46 -1.67 -41.22 -7.72
N GLU A 47 -1.86 -40.54 -8.85
CA GLU A 47 -2.29 -41.15 -10.13
C GLU A 47 -1.30 -42.20 -10.64
N ARG A 48 0.01 -42.00 -10.40
CA ARG A 48 1.07 -42.98 -10.70
C ARG A 48 1.23 -44.07 -9.64
N GLY A 49 0.27 -44.23 -8.73
CA GLY A 49 0.29 -45.24 -7.66
C GLY A 49 1.29 -44.98 -6.54
N LYS A 50 1.79 -43.74 -6.38
CA LYS A 50 2.75 -43.35 -5.34
C LYS A 50 2.15 -42.25 -4.45
N THR A 51 1.96 -42.52 -3.17
CA THR A 51 1.51 -41.47 -2.23
C THR A 51 2.71 -40.70 -1.68
N LYS A 52 2.91 -39.46 -2.13
CA LYS A 52 3.90 -38.54 -1.56
C LYS A 52 3.19 -37.39 -0.85
N SER A 53 3.25 -37.38 0.48
CA SER A 53 2.74 -36.31 1.33
C SER A 53 3.88 -35.39 1.77
N PHE A 54 3.55 -34.13 2.00
CA PHE A 54 4.51 -33.08 2.35
C PHE A 54 4.11 -32.39 3.65
N GLY A 55 5.09 -31.90 4.41
CA GLY A 55 4.79 -31.16 5.64
C GLY A 55 4.23 -29.77 5.34
N ARG A 56 4.59 -29.19 4.17
CA ARG A 56 4.17 -27.84 3.75
C ARG A 56 3.88 -27.76 2.25
N ALA A 57 2.99 -26.84 1.86
CA ALA A 57 2.63 -26.61 0.45
C ALA A 57 3.82 -26.19 -0.44
N ASN A 58 4.84 -25.51 0.11
CA ASN A 58 6.05 -25.15 -0.63
C ASN A 58 6.90 -26.38 -1.02
N GLU A 59 6.90 -27.42 -0.20
CA GLU A 59 7.62 -28.66 -0.50
C GLU A 59 6.92 -29.42 -1.61
N LEU A 60 5.59 -29.49 -1.58
CA LEU A 60 4.79 -30.01 -2.69
C LEU A 60 5.09 -29.25 -3.99
N ARG A 61 5.11 -27.92 -3.97
CA ARG A 61 5.45 -27.11 -5.17
C ARG A 61 6.85 -27.41 -5.71
N ARG A 62 7.86 -27.52 -4.82
CA ARG A 62 9.23 -27.92 -5.23
C ARG A 62 9.25 -29.34 -5.80
N HIS A 63 8.49 -30.25 -5.21
CA HIS A 63 8.37 -31.62 -5.69
C HIS A 63 7.76 -31.65 -7.10
N VAL A 64 6.63 -30.97 -7.33
CA VAL A 64 6.00 -30.91 -8.65
C VAL A 64 6.97 -30.34 -9.68
N LYS A 65 7.63 -29.20 -9.37
CA LYS A 65 8.62 -28.59 -10.26
C LYS A 65 9.80 -29.51 -10.59
N LYS A 66 10.24 -30.35 -9.65
CA LYS A 66 11.42 -31.22 -9.82
C LYS A 66 11.10 -32.55 -10.50
N TYR A 67 9.98 -33.16 -10.16
CA TYR A 67 9.65 -34.54 -10.56
C TYR A 67 8.54 -34.63 -11.60
N HIS A 68 7.81 -33.54 -11.84
CA HIS A 68 6.76 -33.43 -12.86
C HIS A 68 6.97 -32.16 -13.71
N PRO A 69 8.16 -31.96 -14.32
CA PRO A 69 8.44 -30.76 -15.13
C PRO A 69 7.53 -30.64 -16.36
N GLU A 70 6.92 -31.74 -16.80
CA GLU A 70 5.93 -31.79 -17.88
C GLU A 70 4.64 -31.05 -17.54
N ILE A 71 4.35 -30.85 -16.26
CA ILE A 71 3.20 -30.06 -15.81
C ILE A 71 3.68 -28.63 -15.61
N PRO A 72 3.26 -27.68 -16.45
CA PRO A 72 3.56 -26.28 -16.25
C PRO A 72 3.00 -25.91 -14.88
N THR A 73 3.89 -25.71 -13.91
CA THR A 73 3.48 -25.16 -12.62
C THR A 73 3.05 -23.75 -12.94
N VAL A 74 1.74 -23.51 -13.05
CA VAL A 74 1.19 -22.18 -13.31
C VAL A 74 1.77 -21.29 -12.23
N LYS A 75 2.74 -20.45 -12.59
CA LYS A 75 3.23 -19.43 -11.69
C LYS A 75 1.99 -18.61 -11.39
N SER A 76 1.52 -18.63 -10.14
CA SER A 76 0.31 -17.94 -9.69
C SER A 76 0.44 -16.41 -9.74
N SER A 77 1.38 -15.90 -10.55
CA SER A 77 1.84 -14.53 -10.57
C SER A 77 1.89 -13.93 -11.96
N ASN A 78 1.26 -14.57 -12.94
CA ASN A 78 1.26 -14.08 -14.31
C ASN A 78 0.30 -12.88 -14.45
N PHE A 79 0.70 -11.92 -15.28
CA PHE A 79 -0.12 -10.83 -15.78
C PHE A 79 -0.75 -11.28 -17.09
N VAL A 80 -2.06 -11.09 -17.23
CA VAL A 80 -2.82 -11.50 -18.42
C VAL A 80 -3.42 -10.25 -19.04
N CYS A 81 -3.26 -10.09 -20.36
CA CYS A 81 -3.83 -8.95 -21.08
C CYS A 81 -5.35 -9.08 -21.15
N GLN A 82 -6.08 -7.97 -20.98
CA GLN A 82 -7.54 -7.92 -21.03
C GLN A 82 -8.05 -7.29 -22.32
N GLU A 83 -7.17 -6.82 -23.19
CA GLU A 83 -7.57 -6.23 -24.46
C GLU A 83 -8.22 -7.28 -25.36
N ASN A 84 -9.28 -6.86 -26.06
CA ASN A 84 -10.09 -7.76 -26.87
C ASN A 84 -9.25 -8.55 -27.88
N GLY A 85 -9.30 -9.88 -27.78
CA GLY A 85 -8.56 -10.79 -28.65
C GLY A 85 -7.09 -11.01 -28.28
N CYS A 86 -6.56 -10.34 -27.25
CA CYS A 86 -5.19 -10.54 -26.81
C CYS A 86 -5.06 -11.70 -25.82
N LYS A 87 -4.21 -12.68 -26.14
CA LYS A 87 -3.90 -13.84 -25.28
C LYS A 87 -2.54 -13.73 -24.60
N TYR A 88 -1.95 -12.54 -24.57
CA TYR A 88 -0.61 -12.35 -24.04
C TYR A 88 -0.58 -12.53 -22.52
N VAL A 89 0.43 -13.27 -22.05
CA VAL A 89 0.67 -13.55 -20.64
C VAL A 89 2.13 -13.30 -20.33
N ALA A 90 2.41 -12.51 -19.29
CA ALA A 90 3.76 -12.19 -18.85
C ALA A 90 3.99 -12.58 -17.39
N ASP A 91 5.17 -13.11 -17.07
CA ASP A 91 5.54 -13.41 -15.68
C ASP A 91 6.17 -12.21 -14.95
N LYS A 92 6.64 -11.21 -15.71
CA LYS A 92 7.21 -9.96 -15.22
C LYS A 92 6.32 -8.78 -15.57
N ARG A 93 6.13 -7.92 -14.58
CA ARG A 93 5.32 -6.69 -14.67
C ARG A 93 5.83 -5.73 -15.75
N GLN A 94 7.15 -5.55 -15.86
CA GLN A 94 7.74 -4.66 -16.86
C GLN A 94 7.51 -5.15 -18.30
N LEU A 95 7.57 -6.46 -18.53
CA LEU A 95 7.25 -7.05 -19.84
C LEU A 95 5.77 -6.87 -20.19
N PHE A 96 4.91 -6.94 -19.19
CA PHE A 96 3.49 -6.70 -19.37
C PHE A 96 3.19 -5.24 -19.72
N ILE A 97 3.79 -4.28 -19.02
CA ILE A 97 3.66 -2.85 -19.34
C ILE A 97 4.17 -2.57 -20.75
N ALA A 98 5.34 -3.08 -21.12
CA ALA A 98 5.89 -2.91 -22.47
C ALA A 98 4.96 -3.50 -23.55
N HIS A 99 4.28 -4.62 -23.28
CA HIS A 99 3.28 -5.18 -24.18
C HIS A 99 2.07 -4.24 -24.34
N LEU A 100 1.55 -3.67 -23.25
CA LEU A 100 0.44 -2.72 -23.30
C LEU A 100 0.81 -1.43 -24.07
N GLU A 101 2.03 -0.92 -23.86
CA GLU A 101 2.57 0.23 -24.60
C GLU A 101 2.71 -0.09 -26.11
N ASN A 102 3.30 -1.24 -26.46
CA ASN A 102 3.67 -1.54 -27.84
C ASN A 102 2.53 -2.11 -28.70
N GLU A 103 1.77 -3.07 -28.18
CA GLU A 103 0.73 -3.78 -28.94
C GLU A 103 -0.62 -3.07 -28.87
N HIS A 104 -0.92 -2.46 -27.71
CA HIS A 104 -2.22 -1.85 -27.45
C HIS A 104 -2.21 -0.32 -27.46
N LYS A 105 -1.03 0.30 -27.60
CA LYS A 105 -0.84 1.76 -27.61
C LYS A 105 -1.47 2.44 -26.40
N ILE A 106 -1.45 1.74 -25.26
CA ILE A 106 -1.93 2.29 -23.99
C ILE A 106 -0.77 3.06 -23.37
N ASP A 107 -0.68 4.35 -23.68
CA ASP A 107 0.43 5.21 -23.21
C ASP A 107 0.24 5.73 -21.77
N LYS A 108 -0.64 5.09 -20.99
CA LYS A 108 -1.04 5.53 -19.63
C LYS A 108 -0.19 4.92 -18.52
N PHE A 109 1.12 4.82 -18.72
CA PHE A 109 2.04 4.25 -17.72
C PHE A 109 3.14 5.23 -17.32
N PRO A 110 2.82 6.28 -16.52
CA PRO A 110 3.82 7.23 -16.07
C PRO A 110 4.85 6.49 -15.20
N LYS A 111 6.09 6.50 -15.67
CA LYS A 111 7.24 5.95 -14.96
C LYS A 111 7.72 7.00 -13.98
N VAL A 112 8.00 6.58 -12.76
CA VAL A 112 8.52 7.44 -11.70
C VAL A 112 9.94 7.01 -11.35
N ASP A 113 10.81 8.01 -11.19
CA ASP A 113 12.18 7.87 -10.70
C ASP A 113 12.49 9.09 -9.83
N LEU A 114 12.32 8.93 -8.52
CA LEU A 114 12.38 10.00 -7.53
C LEU A 114 13.37 9.66 -6.42
N LEU A 115 13.94 10.69 -5.80
CA LEU A 115 14.82 10.58 -4.63
C LEU A 115 14.21 11.30 -3.45
N PHE A 116 14.26 10.68 -2.27
CA PHE A 116 13.75 11.21 -1.02
C PHE A 116 14.85 11.21 0.04
N PRO A 117 14.95 12.27 0.86
CA PRO A 117 15.97 12.35 1.91
C PRO A 117 15.68 11.44 3.10
N SER A 118 14.41 11.14 3.37
CA SER A 118 14.00 10.30 4.50
C SER A 118 12.73 9.49 4.18
N MET A 119 12.45 8.50 5.03
CA MET A 119 11.24 7.68 4.94
C MET A 119 9.96 8.51 5.19
N ASP A 120 10.04 9.55 6.02
CA ASP A 120 8.88 10.40 6.35
C ASP A 120 8.44 11.22 5.13
N VAL A 121 9.38 11.85 4.44
CA VAL A 121 9.08 12.59 3.20
C VAL A 121 8.50 11.67 2.13
N LEU A 122 9.04 10.45 2.01
CA LEU A 122 8.50 9.43 1.12
C LEU A 122 7.05 9.05 1.50
N ASN A 123 6.77 8.87 2.79
CA ASN A 123 5.44 8.51 3.26
C ASN A 123 4.41 9.62 3.02
N SER A 124 4.78 10.88 3.27
CA SER A 124 3.94 12.04 2.97
C SER A 124 3.66 12.15 1.47
N TRP A 125 4.70 12.02 0.63
CA TRP A 125 4.53 11.98 -0.82
C TRP A 125 3.62 10.83 -1.27
N ARG A 126 3.81 9.63 -0.71
CA ARG A 126 2.97 8.46 -1.01
C ARG A 126 1.52 8.71 -0.61
N GLN A 127 1.27 9.35 0.53
CA GLN A 127 -0.08 9.72 0.96
C GLN A 127 -0.72 10.71 -0.02
N GLN A 128 0.00 11.74 -0.44
CA GLN A 128 -0.47 12.69 -1.46
C GLN A 128 -0.75 11.99 -2.79
N LEU A 129 0.14 11.10 -3.24
CA LEU A 129 -0.06 10.29 -4.44
C LEU A 129 -1.36 9.48 -4.35
N ASN A 130 -1.57 8.79 -3.22
CA ASN A 130 -2.78 8.01 -2.97
C ASN A 130 -4.05 8.89 -3.04
N THR A 131 -4.03 10.05 -2.37
CA THR A 131 -5.15 11.00 -2.37
C THR A 131 -5.44 11.54 -3.77
N ASN A 132 -4.41 11.97 -4.50
CA ASN A 132 -4.56 12.61 -5.81
C ASN A 132 -5.03 11.65 -6.89
N THR A 133 -4.60 10.39 -6.83
CA THR A 133 -4.91 9.37 -7.84
C THR A 133 -6.09 8.47 -7.45
N GLY A 134 -6.56 8.55 -6.20
CA GLY A 134 -7.52 7.58 -5.64
C GLY A 134 -6.93 6.19 -5.44
N THR A 135 -5.61 6.04 -5.57
CA THR A 135 -4.92 4.75 -5.48
C THR A 135 -4.46 4.48 -4.05
N TYR A 136 -4.12 3.24 -3.76
CA TYR A 136 -3.58 2.88 -2.45
C TYR A 136 -2.45 1.88 -2.64
N PHE A 137 -1.22 2.30 -2.34
CA PHE A 137 -0.05 1.43 -2.38
C PHE A 137 0.17 0.73 -1.05
N THR A 138 0.11 -0.61 -1.05
CA THR A 138 0.44 -1.46 0.10
C THR A 138 1.86 -2.00 -0.01
N GLN A 139 2.51 -2.20 1.13
CA GLN A 139 3.80 -2.87 1.18
C GLN A 139 3.63 -4.37 0.92
N SER A 140 4.09 -4.85 -0.24
CA SER A 140 3.99 -6.27 -0.61
C SER A 140 5.18 -7.08 -0.10
N SER A 141 6.37 -6.47 -0.04
CA SER A 141 7.56 -7.10 0.54
C SER A 141 8.57 -6.05 1.02
N ARG A 142 9.35 -6.44 2.04
CA ARG A 142 10.44 -5.66 2.60
C ARG A 142 11.60 -6.60 2.89
N LYS A 143 12.80 -6.22 2.45
CA LYS A 143 14.02 -7.03 2.55
C LYS A 143 15.16 -6.09 2.90
N THR A 144 16.01 -6.49 3.84
CA THR A 144 17.28 -5.82 4.07
C THR A 144 18.37 -6.70 3.47
N THR A 145 19.16 -6.16 2.56
CA THR A 145 20.28 -6.88 1.96
C THR A 145 21.39 -7.09 2.99
N ALA A 146 22.32 -8.02 2.73
CA ALA A 146 23.48 -8.25 3.60
C ALA A 146 24.37 -7.00 3.77
N LYS A 147 24.30 -6.05 2.83
CA LYS A 147 24.99 -4.75 2.88
C LYS A 147 24.22 -3.68 3.65
N GLY A 148 23.14 -4.03 4.35
CA GLY A 148 22.27 -3.08 5.04
C GLY A 148 21.32 -2.28 4.15
N LYS A 149 21.41 -2.37 2.81
CA LYS A 149 20.48 -1.66 1.90
C LYS A 149 19.07 -2.21 2.05
N LEU A 150 18.10 -1.35 2.33
CA LEU A 150 16.68 -1.67 2.37
C LEU A 150 16.12 -1.72 0.94
N VAL A 151 15.39 -2.78 0.62
CA VAL A 151 14.60 -2.91 -0.61
C VAL A 151 13.16 -3.20 -0.22
N MET A 152 12.26 -2.29 -0.57
CA MET A 152 10.84 -2.38 -0.29
C MET A 152 10.05 -2.31 -1.59
N HIS A 153 9.10 -3.22 -1.76
CA HIS A 153 8.18 -3.21 -2.88
C HIS A 153 6.81 -2.76 -2.38
N LEU A 154 6.27 -1.75 -3.03
CA LEU A 154 4.91 -1.29 -2.86
C LEU A 154 4.13 -1.66 -4.12
N GLU A 155 2.93 -2.20 -3.94
CA GLU A 155 2.04 -2.58 -5.02
C GLU A 155 0.67 -1.97 -4.77
N CYS A 156 -0.14 -1.77 -5.80
CA CYS A 156 -1.52 -1.37 -5.57
C CYS A 156 -2.23 -2.39 -4.67
N GLY A 157 -2.92 -1.93 -3.62
CA GLY A 157 -3.62 -2.78 -2.66
C GLY A 157 -4.67 -3.70 -3.29
N ARG A 158 -5.19 -3.35 -4.47
CA ARG A 158 -6.07 -4.22 -5.26
C ARG A 158 -5.34 -5.36 -5.98
N SER A 159 -4.08 -5.16 -6.36
CA SER A 159 -3.24 -6.23 -6.91
C SER A 159 -2.89 -7.28 -5.86
N SER A 160 -2.87 -6.87 -4.60
CA SER A 160 -2.86 -7.79 -3.47
C SER A 160 -4.28 -8.20 -3.13
N VAL A 161 -4.93 -8.96 -4.00
CA VAL A 161 -5.79 -10.02 -3.49
C VAL A 161 -4.83 -10.95 -2.76
N LYS A 162 -4.49 -10.60 -1.50
CA LYS A 162 -4.16 -11.60 -0.52
C LYS A 162 -5.40 -12.45 -0.54
N SER A 163 -5.36 -13.48 -1.38
CA SER A 163 -6.34 -14.55 -1.42
C SER A 163 -6.81 -14.72 0.01
N PHE A 164 -8.10 -14.58 0.27
CA PHE A 164 -8.76 -14.79 1.57
C PHE A 164 -8.55 -16.24 2.04
N ARG A 165 -7.31 -16.72 2.01
CA ARG A 165 -6.90 -18.11 2.06
C ARG A 165 -6.83 -18.62 3.48
N ASN A 166 -7.12 -17.80 4.49
CA ASN A 166 -7.07 -18.19 5.89
C ASN A 166 -8.01 -17.29 6.75
N ARG A 167 -9.26 -17.09 6.33
CA ARG A 167 -10.30 -17.15 7.36
C ARG A 167 -10.85 -18.56 7.25
N ASP A 168 -10.90 -19.26 8.37
CA ASP A 168 -11.56 -20.57 8.51
C ASP A 168 -13.06 -20.39 8.26
N LEU A 169 -13.42 -19.98 7.05
CA LEU A 169 -14.78 -19.95 6.58
C LEU A 169 -15.14 -21.38 6.25
N ASP A 170 -16.28 -21.81 6.77
CA ASP A 170 -16.85 -23.13 6.55
C ASP A 170 -16.95 -23.43 5.04
N GLU A 171 -16.86 -24.70 4.64
CA GLU A 171 -16.90 -25.13 3.23
C GLU A 171 -18.13 -24.56 2.50
N THR A 172 -19.25 -24.46 3.22
CA THR A 172 -20.52 -23.89 2.76
C THR A 172 -20.43 -22.38 2.47
N GLU A 173 -19.76 -21.62 3.33
CA GLU A 173 -19.53 -20.19 3.10
C GLU A 173 -18.54 -19.95 1.97
N HIS A 174 -17.54 -20.83 1.82
CA HIS A 174 -16.59 -20.76 0.72
C HIS A 174 -17.28 -21.01 -0.63
N GLU A 175 -18.29 -21.89 -0.70
CA GLU A 175 -19.06 -22.16 -1.92
C GLU A 175 -19.99 -20.98 -2.27
N ILE A 176 -20.76 -20.47 -1.30
CA ILE A 176 -21.67 -19.33 -1.50
C ILE A 176 -20.89 -18.05 -1.83
N LEU A 177 -19.82 -17.76 -1.10
CA LEU A 177 -18.90 -16.67 -1.42
C LEU A 177 -18.16 -16.96 -2.73
N SER A 178 -18.00 -18.22 -3.14
CA SER A 178 -17.40 -18.48 -4.44
C SER A 178 -18.30 -18.09 -5.59
N GLU A 179 -19.58 -18.39 -5.51
CA GLU A 179 -20.53 -18.08 -6.57
C GLU A 179 -20.86 -16.58 -6.63
N THR A 180 -21.12 -15.93 -5.50
CA THR A 180 -21.42 -14.48 -5.48
C THR A 180 -20.21 -13.59 -5.77
N ILE A 181 -18.99 -14.01 -5.42
CA ILE A 181 -17.76 -13.25 -5.72
C ILE A 181 -17.28 -13.54 -7.15
N ASN A 182 -17.67 -14.68 -7.77
CA ASN A 182 -17.24 -15.08 -9.12
C ASN A 182 -17.70 -14.12 -10.22
N GLU A 183 -18.86 -13.47 -10.09
CA GLU A 183 -19.37 -12.57 -11.14
C GLU A 183 -18.83 -11.13 -11.03
N ARG A 184 -18.45 -10.66 -9.84
CA ARG A 184 -18.16 -9.23 -9.61
C ARG A 184 -16.76 -8.90 -9.10
N SER A 185 -15.93 -9.86 -8.70
CA SER A 185 -14.63 -9.53 -8.09
C SER A 185 -13.50 -10.59 -8.20
N ARG A 186 -13.60 -11.55 -9.11
CA ARG A 186 -12.67 -12.69 -9.20
C ARG A 186 -12.04 -12.91 -10.56
N LEU A 187 -11.47 -11.86 -11.12
CA LEU A 187 -10.34 -12.13 -11.96
C LEU A 187 -9.06 -11.75 -11.20
N PRO A 188 -8.11 -12.68 -11.02
CA PRO A 188 -6.89 -12.53 -10.23
C PRO A 188 -5.89 -11.62 -10.95
N PHE A 189 -6.36 -10.46 -11.38
CA PHE A 189 -5.60 -9.56 -12.20
C PHE A 189 -4.69 -8.73 -11.31
N LYS A 190 -3.42 -8.79 -11.66
CA LYS A 190 -2.42 -7.99 -11.01
C LYS A 190 -2.42 -6.62 -11.65
N CYS A 191 -2.70 -5.61 -10.84
CA CYS A 191 -2.49 -4.23 -11.27
C CYS A 191 -1.06 -4.02 -11.75
N THR A 192 -0.88 -3.26 -12.82
CA THR A 192 0.43 -2.81 -13.30
C THR A 192 1.11 -1.85 -12.32
N ALA A 193 0.38 -1.09 -11.52
CA ALA A 193 0.93 -0.06 -10.65
C ALA A 193 1.80 -0.63 -9.51
N PHE A 194 3.05 -0.18 -9.43
CA PHE A 194 4.03 -0.54 -8.40
C PHE A 194 5.05 0.56 -8.17
N LEU A 195 5.63 0.55 -6.98
CA LEU A 195 6.80 1.31 -6.62
C LEU A 195 7.83 0.39 -5.99
N ARG A 196 9.10 0.62 -6.30
CA ARG A 196 10.25 -0.06 -5.72
C ARG A 196 11.09 1.00 -5.03
N VAL A 197 11.22 0.85 -3.72
CA VAL A 197 11.97 1.76 -2.86
C VAL A 197 13.28 1.10 -2.46
N GLU A 198 14.39 1.78 -2.67
CA GLU A 198 15.73 1.32 -2.29
C GLU A 198 16.50 2.38 -1.52
N THR A 199 17.22 1.98 -0.47
CA THR A 199 18.19 2.85 0.19
C THR A 199 19.49 2.91 -0.61
N GLN A 200 19.89 4.12 -0.98
CA GLN A 200 21.17 4.45 -1.62
C GLN A 200 22.31 4.45 -0.59
N GLU A 201 23.55 4.56 -1.06
CA GLU A 201 24.73 4.55 -0.19
C GLU A 201 24.79 5.79 0.71
N ASP A 202 24.25 6.92 0.23
CA ASP A 202 24.16 8.19 0.96
C ASP A 202 23.00 8.22 1.99
N GLY A 203 22.32 7.09 2.21
CA GLY A 203 21.15 7.00 3.09
C GLY A 203 19.84 7.52 2.48
N GLN A 204 19.88 8.19 1.32
CA GLN A 204 18.67 8.61 0.58
C GLN A 204 17.86 7.40 0.08
N LEU A 205 16.57 7.61 -0.16
CA LEU A 205 15.66 6.60 -0.71
C LEU A 205 15.37 6.88 -2.19
N SER A 206 15.66 5.93 -3.06
CA SER A 206 15.28 5.96 -4.47
C SER A 206 13.99 5.19 -4.69
N VAL A 207 13.03 5.83 -5.36
CA VAL A 207 11.74 5.25 -5.71
C VAL A 207 11.63 5.16 -7.21
N THR A 208 11.58 3.94 -7.72
CA THR A 208 11.40 3.63 -9.14
C THR A 208 10.14 2.82 -9.37
N GLY A 209 9.37 3.08 -10.42
CA GLY A 209 8.15 2.32 -10.64
C GLY A 209 7.24 2.87 -11.73
N CYS A 210 5.99 2.40 -11.72
CA CYS A 210 4.92 2.84 -12.59
C CYS A 210 3.69 3.13 -11.76
N ILE A 211 3.15 4.33 -11.89
CA ILE A 211 1.91 4.74 -11.21
C ILE A 211 0.66 4.46 -12.06
N GLY A 212 0.82 4.08 -13.33
CA GLY A 212 -0.30 3.75 -14.22
C GLY A 212 -0.98 2.44 -13.85
N HIS A 213 -2.31 2.46 -13.78
CA HIS A 213 -3.15 1.32 -13.45
C HIS A 213 -3.69 0.64 -14.69
N TYR A 214 -3.65 -0.69 -14.69
CA TYR A 214 -4.29 -1.58 -15.64
C TYR A 214 -4.81 -2.80 -14.87
N GLY A 215 -5.97 -3.33 -15.27
CA GLY A 215 -6.62 -4.46 -14.62
C GLY A 215 -7.61 -4.08 -13.50
N HIS A 216 -7.74 -2.80 -13.17
CA HIS A 216 -8.85 -2.24 -12.37
C HIS A 216 -8.95 -0.73 -12.60
N ASN A 217 -10.14 -0.15 -12.35
CA ASN A 217 -10.37 1.29 -12.43
C ASN A 217 -10.22 1.93 -11.04
N PRO A 218 -9.25 2.86 -10.83
CA PRO A 218 -9.04 3.50 -9.54
C PRO A 218 -10.21 4.39 -9.09
N GLU A 219 -11.02 4.93 -10.02
CA GLU A 219 -12.18 5.76 -9.67
C GLU A 219 -13.33 4.92 -9.09
N GLU A 220 -13.63 3.79 -9.72
CA GLU A 220 -14.59 2.81 -9.20
C GLU A 220 -14.19 2.32 -7.81
N ASP A 221 -12.89 2.13 -7.59
CA ASP A 221 -12.37 1.73 -6.29
C ASP A 221 -12.57 2.77 -5.20
N ARG A 222 -12.41 4.05 -5.54
CA ARG A 222 -12.65 5.17 -4.63
C ARG A 222 -14.11 5.20 -4.21
N ASN A 223 -15.02 5.09 -5.18
CA ASN A 223 -16.47 5.10 -4.95
C ASN A 223 -16.92 3.94 -4.05
N ARG A 224 -16.31 2.75 -4.23
CA ARG A 224 -16.60 1.58 -3.39
C ARG A 224 -16.17 1.76 -1.94
N LYS A 225 -15.02 2.38 -1.68
CA LYS A 225 -14.59 2.63 -0.30
C LYS A 225 -15.50 3.63 0.41
N SER A 226 -15.94 4.69 -0.28
CA SER A 226 -16.91 5.62 0.29
C SER A 226 -18.24 4.94 0.61
N SER A 227 -18.73 4.03 -0.24
CA SER A 227 -19.96 3.29 0.06
C SER A 227 -19.79 2.32 1.24
N GLU A 228 -18.66 1.62 1.34
CA GLU A 228 -18.37 0.74 2.47
C GLU A 228 -18.28 1.55 3.78
N GLN A 229 -17.60 2.71 3.77
CA GLN A 229 -17.53 3.60 4.94
C GLN A 229 -18.89 4.17 5.34
N LEU A 230 -19.72 4.57 4.37
CA LEU A 230 -21.09 5.04 4.63
C LEU A 230 -21.94 3.92 5.25
N SER A 231 -21.85 2.69 4.73
CA SER A 231 -22.58 1.54 5.28
C SER A 231 -22.12 1.18 6.70
N GLN A 232 -20.82 1.32 7.00
CA GLN A 232 -20.30 1.10 8.36
C GLN A 232 -20.78 2.17 9.33
N ALA A 233 -20.74 3.44 8.93
CA ALA A 233 -21.25 4.54 9.76
C ALA A 233 -22.75 4.36 10.08
N GLN A 234 -23.57 4.01 9.09
CA GLN A 234 -25.01 3.74 9.28
C GLN A 234 -25.27 2.55 10.23
N SER A 235 -24.43 1.50 10.18
CA SER A 235 -24.57 0.36 11.08
C SER A 235 -24.19 0.69 12.54
N THR A 236 -23.27 1.64 12.75
CA THR A 236 -22.88 2.08 14.10
C THR A 236 -24.00 2.93 14.74
N GLU A 237 -24.61 3.83 13.97
CA GLU A 237 -25.72 4.66 14.44
C GLU A 237 -26.95 3.82 14.87
N GLN A 238 -27.20 2.68 14.23
CA GLN A 238 -28.29 1.78 14.62
C GLN A 238 -28.05 1.08 15.97
N LEU A 239 -26.79 0.78 16.32
CA LEU A 239 -26.47 0.12 17.59
C LEU A 239 -26.49 1.09 18.77
N ASP A 240 -26.15 2.35 18.54
CA ASP A 240 -26.18 3.37 19.59
C ASP A 240 -27.63 3.82 19.89
N GLY A 241 -28.51 3.85 18.89
CA GLY A 241 -29.93 4.17 19.07
C GLY A 241 -30.72 3.15 19.90
N GLU A 242 -30.34 1.87 19.90
CA GLU A 242 -31.00 0.83 20.72
C GLU A 242 -30.46 0.77 22.17
N ARG A 243 -29.34 1.46 22.45
CA ARG A 243 -28.73 1.47 23.80
C ARG A 243 -29.33 2.53 24.72
N GLU A 244 -29.91 3.60 24.17
CA GLU A 244 -30.50 4.69 24.97
C GLU A 244 -31.92 4.39 25.50
N GLU A 245 -32.59 3.32 25.04
CA GLU A 245 -33.90 2.92 25.61
C GLU A 245 -33.80 1.99 26.83
N ALA A 246 -32.60 1.59 27.27
CA ALA A 246 -32.43 0.59 28.34
C ALA A 246 -31.95 1.14 29.70
N THR A 247 -31.78 2.45 29.87
CA THR A 247 -31.30 3.05 31.15
C THR A 247 -32.22 4.16 31.66
N ASN A 248 -33.50 3.84 31.84
CA ASN A 248 -34.36 4.56 32.77
C ASN A 248 -34.67 3.62 33.94
N GLY A 249 -33.82 3.66 34.96
CA GLY A 249 -34.00 2.87 36.16
C GLY A 249 -32.86 3.05 37.13
N GLU A 250 -33.13 3.88 38.13
CA GLU A 250 -32.49 3.94 39.45
C GLU A 250 -31.30 4.89 39.58
N ASP A 251 -31.70 6.09 40.02
CA ASP A 251 -30.96 7.05 40.82
C ASP A 251 -30.09 6.36 41.89
N ASP A 252 -28.83 6.75 41.99
CA ASP A 252 -28.20 6.95 43.29
C ASP A 252 -27.07 7.98 43.15
N GLU A 253 -27.30 9.10 43.82
CA GLU A 253 -26.43 10.26 43.99
C GLU A 253 -25.22 9.87 44.83
N GLU A 254 -23.99 10.04 44.35
CA GLU A 254 -22.87 10.44 45.22
C GLU A 254 -21.96 11.42 44.46
N GLU A 255 -22.04 12.68 44.87
CA GLU A 255 -21.09 13.74 44.57
C GLU A 255 -19.73 13.40 45.21
N GLU A 256 -18.65 13.41 44.43
CA GLU A 256 -17.32 13.63 45.00
C GLU A 256 -16.54 14.62 44.13
N GLU A 257 -16.40 15.82 44.69
CA GLU A 257 -15.52 16.89 44.22
C GLU A 257 -14.06 16.45 44.41
N GLY A 258 -13.26 16.57 43.35
CA GLY A 258 -11.84 16.23 43.38
C GLY A 258 -11.07 17.10 42.41
N GLU A 259 -10.89 18.38 42.75
CA GLU A 259 -9.96 19.29 42.10
C GLU A 259 -8.51 18.81 42.34
N GLY A 260 -7.76 18.66 41.25
CA GLY A 260 -6.36 18.26 41.29
C GLY A 260 -5.64 18.76 40.05
N GLU A 261 -5.41 20.06 39.96
CA GLU A 261 -4.45 20.65 39.03
C GLU A 261 -3.03 20.27 39.48
N GLN A 262 -2.32 19.52 38.64
CA GLN A 262 -0.90 19.28 38.82
C GLN A 262 -0.19 19.63 37.51
N GLU A 263 0.36 20.84 37.49
CA GLU A 263 1.30 21.32 36.47
C GLU A 263 2.63 20.60 36.68
N ASP A 264 3.09 19.86 35.65
CA ASP A 264 4.39 19.20 35.65
C ASP A 264 5.25 19.83 34.54
N ASP A 265 6.12 20.74 34.97
CA ASP A 265 7.15 21.39 34.17
C ASP A 265 8.30 20.41 33.88
N GLY A 266 8.20 19.72 32.74
CA GLY A 266 9.23 18.80 32.25
C GLY A 266 10.39 19.51 31.56
N ASP A 267 11.50 19.64 32.30
CA ASP A 267 12.82 20.13 31.89
C ASP A 267 13.38 19.53 30.59
N ALA A 268 13.84 20.40 29.69
CA ALA A 268 14.49 20.04 28.43
C ALA A 268 15.98 19.66 28.65
N VAL A 269 16.27 18.36 28.66
CA VAL A 269 17.65 17.84 28.69
C VAL A 269 18.30 17.96 27.31
N GLN A 270 19.21 18.92 27.14
CA GLN A 270 20.08 19.01 25.97
C GLN A 270 21.15 17.92 25.99
N PHE A 271 21.04 16.94 25.08
CA PHE A 271 22.11 15.99 24.79
C PHE A 271 23.09 16.58 23.76
N ASN A 272 24.27 16.99 24.24
CA ASN A 272 25.42 17.31 23.39
C ASN A 272 26.13 16.00 23.00
N VAL A 273 26.07 15.62 21.72
CA VAL A 273 26.83 14.48 21.17
C VAL A 273 28.05 15.02 20.41
N PRO A 274 29.29 14.62 20.77
CA PRO A 274 30.48 15.01 20.01
C PRO A 274 30.53 14.31 18.65
N ILE A 275 30.76 15.08 17.60
CA ILE A 275 31.10 14.62 16.25
C ILE A 275 32.59 14.25 16.26
N PRO A 276 32.99 13.01 15.91
CA PRO A 276 34.39 12.74 15.58
C PRO A 276 34.69 13.03 14.11
N ASP A 277 35.81 13.72 13.94
CA ASP A 277 36.41 14.18 12.69
C ASP A 277 36.61 13.08 11.63
N THR A 278 36.26 13.44 10.40
CA THR A 278 36.69 12.77 9.17
C THR A 278 38.16 13.11 8.86
N PRO A 279 39.02 12.14 8.55
CA PRO A 279 40.21 12.41 7.76
C PRO A 279 39.92 12.32 6.26
N ALA A 280 40.43 13.34 5.57
CA ALA A 280 40.52 13.49 4.14
C ALA A 280 41.54 12.51 3.51
N SER A 281 41.63 12.60 2.17
CA SER A 281 42.59 11.98 1.24
C SER A 281 42.13 10.64 0.64
N GLY A 282 42.16 10.41 -0.68
CA GLY A 282 42.61 11.21 -1.80
C GLY A 282 42.69 10.34 -3.07
N LEU A 283 42.80 11.02 -4.21
CA LEU A 283 43.46 10.61 -5.47
C LEU A 283 42.83 9.52 -6.38
N ARG A 284 42.24 10.04 -7.48
CA ARG A 284 42.47 9.75 -8.91
C ARG A 284 42.69 8.30 -9.38
N ASP A 285 41.88 7.90 -10.38
CA ASP A 285 42.39 7.65 -11.75
C ASP A 285 41.27 7.72 -12.81
N PRO A 286 41.54 8.17 -14.06
CA PRO A 286 40.57 8.24 -15.14
C PRO A 286 40.86 7.18 -16.21
N ASN A 287 39.92 6.26 -16.51
CA ASN A 287 39.82 5.69 -17.85
C ASN A 287 38.52 4.92 -18.10
N ALA A 288 38.17 4.83 -19.38
CA ALA A 288 37.17 3.95 -20.02
C ALA A 288 35.78 4.52 -20.35
N SER A 289 35.76 5.22 -21.49
CA SER A 289 35.03 4.85 -22.72
C SER A 289 33.52 4.61 -22.69
N ALA A 290 32.86 5.54 -23.37
CA ALA A 290 31.45 5.63 -23.71
C ALA A 290 30.85 4.42 -24.48
N SER A 291 29.57 4.18 -24.22
CA SER A 291 28.56 3.76 -25.21
C SER A 291 27.18 4.14 -24.68
N THR A 292 26.70 5.33 -25.05
CA THR A 292 25.38 5.86 -24.68
C THR A 292 24.37 5.61 -25.80
N SER A 293 23.40 4.74 -25.54
CA SER A 293 22.10 4.76 -26.22
C SER A 293 21.18 5.70 -25.45
N ASN A 294 20.86 6.85 -26.06
CA ASN A 294 19.98 7.88 -25.52
C ASN A 294 18.53 7.36 -25.40
N ALA A 295 18.10 7.09 -24.17
CA ALA A 295 16.70 7.19 -23.77
C ALA A 295 16.61 8.36 -22.79
N LEU A 296 15.80 9.38 -23.12
CA LEU A 296 15.55 10.56 -22.30
C LEU A 296 14.82 10.15 -21.01
N ASN A 297 15.56 9.73 -19.99
CA ASN A 297 15.09 9.67 -18.62
C ASN A 297 15.30 11.06 -18.00
N THR A 298 14.26 11.89 -18.02
CA THR A 298 14.24 13.14 -17.27
C THR A 298 14.22 12.82 -15.78
N ARG A 299 15.39 12.84 -15.14
CA ARG A 299 15.54 12.73 -13.68
C ARG A 299 14.93 13.97 -13.04
N LEU A 300 13.66 13.88 -12.65
CA LEU A 300 12.99 14.94 -11.91
C LEU A 300 13.51 14.93 -10.47
N GLN A 301 14.33 15.91 -10.13
CA GLN A 301 14.62 16.21 -8.72
C GLN A 301 13.32 16.69 -8.08
N TYR A 302 12.88 16.02 -7.03
CA TYR A 302 11.76 16.48 -6.22
C TYR A 302 12.18 17.77 -5.53
N VAL A 303 11.61 18.90 -5.98
CA VAL A 303 11.68 20.16 -5.26
C VAL A 303 10.44 20.19 -4.36
N PRO A 304 10.57 20.08 -3.04
CA PRO A 304 9.41 20.21 -2.16
C PRO A 304 8.76 21.58 -2.42
N ALA A 305 7.44 21.60 -2.52
CA ALA A 305 6.70 22.87 -2.55
C ALA A 305 7.08 23.66 -1.29
N PRO A 306 7.47 24.94 -1.40
CA PRO A 306 7.70 25.76 -0.22
C PRO A 306 6.42 25.75 0.61
N SER A 307 6.56 25.47 1.91
CA SER A 307 5.50 25.54 2.91
C SER A 307 4.94 26.97 2.95
N ALA A 308 3.99 27.27 2.06
CA ALA A 308 3.30 28.54 1.98
C ALA A 308 2.12 28.52 2.97
N ALA A 309 2.45 28.53 4.26
CA ALA A 309 1.49 28.74 5.34
C ALA A 309 2.16 29.49 6.47
N SER A 310 2.58 30.72 6.21
CA SER A 310 2.84 31.80 7.18
C SER A 310 3.48 32.95 6.42
N GLU A 311 3.02 34.19 6.62
CA GLU A 311 3.59 35.43 6.05
C GLU A 311 3.21 35.81 4.61
N PHE A 312 1.92 35.95 4.32
CA PHE A 312 1.48 37.02 3.42
C PHE A 312 1.04 38.23 4.25
N SER A 313 2.05 38.98 4.69
CA SER A 313 1.89 40.33 5.23
C SER A 313 1.21 41.19 4.18
N ASN A 314 0.13 41.88 4.57
CA ASN A 314 -0.62 42.84 3.78
C ASN A 314 0.30 43.92 3.19
N VAL A 315 0.81 43.73 1.98
CA VAL A 315 1.43 44.81 1.20
C VAL A 315 0.32 45.50 0.41
N PRO A 316 -0.03 46.75 0.72
CA PRO A 316 -1.02 47.50 -0.05
C PRO A 316 -0.43 47.82 -1.42
N LEU A 317 -0.72 46.99 -2.42
CA LEU A 317 -0.47 47.30 -3.83
C LEU A 317 -1.39 48.45 -4.25
N ALA A 318 -0.97 49.68 -4.00
CA ALA A 318 -1.57 50.87 -4.58
C ALA A 318 -0.95 51.10 -5.98
N GLY A 319 -1.77 50.98 -7.03
CA GLY A 319 -1.33 51.31 -8.38
C GLY A 319 -2.04 50.58 -9.52
N PRO A 320 -1.66 50.86 -10.78
CA PRO A 320 -2.24 50.27 -11.99
C PRO A 320 -2.12 48.74 -12.05
N GLU A 321 -1.19 48.14 -11.29
CA GLU A 321 -1.05 46.68 -11.18
C GLU A 321 -2.22 46.01 -10.45
N ARG A 322 -2.77 46.63 -9.40
CA ARG A 322 -3.98 46.12 -8.71
C ARG A 322 -5.16 46.08 -9.66
N LEU A 323 -5.29 47.08 -10.54
CA LEU A 323 -6.36 47.12 -11.54
C LEU A 323 -6.16 46.03 -12.61
N ARG A 324 -4.92 45.70 -12.99
CA ARG A 324 -4.61 44.58 -13.90
C ARG A 324 -4.95 43.23 -13.26
N LEU A 325 -4.61 43.03 -11.99
CA LEU A 325 -4.94 41.81 -11.23
C LEU A 325 -6.46 41.63 -11.07
N ILE A 326 -7.19 42.71 -10.76
CA ILE A 326 -8.67 42.66 -10.68
C ILE A 326 -9.30 42.34 -12.04
N LYS A 327 -8.76 42.88 -13.14
CA LYS A 327 -9.24 42.55 -14.50
C LYS A 327 -8.93 41.10 -14.87
N ALA A 328 -7.74 40.60 -14.51
CA ALA A 328 -7.36 39.21 -14.74
C ALA A 328 -8.23 38.23 -13.93
N SER A 329 -8.48 38.52 -12.65
CA SER A 329 -9.33 37.66 -11.81
C SER A 329 -10.79 37.62 -12.29
N LYS A 330 -11.34 38.76 -12.74
CA LYS A 330 -12.67 38.80 -13.36
C LYS A 330 -12.74 37.98 -14.65
N LYS A 331 -11.69 38.02 -15.48
CA LYS A 331 -11.61 37.22 -16.72
C LYS A 331 -11.55 35.72 -16.42
N ILE A 332 -10.72 35.31 -15.46
CA ILE A 332 -10.63 33.91 -15.01
C ILE A 332 -11.98 33.43 -14.47
N LYS A 333 -12.63 34.23 -13.61
CA LYS A 333 -13.93 33.89 -13.05
C LYS A 333 -14.98 33.70 -14.16
N ALA A 334 -15.05 34.61 -15.14
CA ALA A 334 -15.97 34.48 -16.26
C ALA A 334 -15.72 33.22 -17.11
N THR A 335 -14.45 32.83 -17.30
CA THR A 335 -14.10 31.58 -18.00
C THR A 335 -14.54 30.34 -17.21
N VAL A 336 -14.34 30.33 -15.89
CA VAL A 336 -14.78 29.24 -15.02
C VAL A 336 -16.31 29.13 -15.00
N ASP A 337 -17.01 30.26 -14.84
CA ASP A 337 -18.48 30.30 -14.83
C ASP A 337 -19.05 29.81 -16.18
N SER A 338 -18.44 30.20 -17.31
CA SER A 338 -18.81 29.72 -18.65
C SER A 338 -18.59 28.22 -18.82
N PHE A 339 -17.47 27.68 -18.30
CA PHE A 339 -17.17 26.25 -18.37
C PHE A 339 -18.15 25.42 -17.52
N LEU A 340 -18.51 25.92 -16.34
CA LEU A 340 -19.52 25.28 -15.49
C LEU A 340 -20.91 25.30 -16.13
N ALA A 341 -21.30 26.42 -16.76
CA ALA A 341 -22.57 26.53 -17.47
C ALA A 341 -22.65 25.60 -18.70
N GLU A 342 -21.56 25.45 -19.45
CA GLU A 342 -21.55 24.55 -20.61
C GLU A 342 -21.64 23.07 -20.19
N ASN A 343 -20.98 22.70 -19.09
CA ASN A 343 -21.04 21.34 -18.58
C ASN A 343 -22.38 21.01 -17.91
N SER A 344 -23.01 21.97 -17.22
CA SER A 344 -24.37 21.77 -16.67
C SER A 344 -25.40 21.61 -17.78
N HIS A 345 -25.30 22.40 -18.86
CA HIS A 345 -26.15 22.24 -20.05
C HIS A 345 -25.96 20.87 -20.71
N ARG A 346 -24.71 20.41 -20.90
CA ARG A 346 -24.43 19.07 -21.45
C ARG A 346 -24.95 17.94 -20.55
N ALA A 347 -24.92 18.10 -19.24
CA ALA A 347 -25.49 17.13 -18.29
C ALA A 347 -27.01 17.07 -18.40
N MET A 348 -27.69 18.22 -18.50
CA MET A 348 -29.15 18.31 -18.68
C MET A 348 -29.61 17.69 -20.00
N VAL A 349 -28.94 17.97 -21.12
CA VAL A 349 -29.26 17.38 -22.42
C VAL A 349 -29.14 15.84 -22.41
N ARG A 350 -28.14 15.29 -21.70
CA ARG A 350 -27.99 13.84 -21.54
C ARG A 350 -29.12 13.24 -20.70
N LEU A 351 -29.58 13.93 -19.67
CA LEU A 351 -30.72 13.49 -18.85
C LEU A 351 -32.02 13.53 -19.64
N GLU A 352 -32.29 14.59 -20.41
CA GLU A 352 -33.47 14.65 -21.30
C GLU A 352 -33.46 13.55 -22.36
N THR A 353 -32.28 13.25 -22.93
CA THR A 353 -32.13 12.15 -23.89
C THR A 353 -32.42 10.79 -23.22
N LEU A 354 -31.94 10.58 -21.99
CA LEU A 354 -32.24 9.36 -21.22
C LEU A 354 -33.74 9.24 -20.90
N VAL A 355 -34.39 10.35 -20.52
CA VAL A 355 -35.84 10.37 -20.26
C VAL A 355 -36.65 10.06 -21.52
N GLN A 356 -36.25 10.60 -22.69
CA GLN A 356 -36.90 10.27 -23.96
C GLN A 356 -36.72 8.81 -24.36
N VAL A 357 -35.52 8.24 -24.16
CA VAL A 357 -35.28 6.82 -24.46
C VAL A 357 -36.12 5.92 -23.55
N ILE A 358 -36.22 6.24 -22.26
CA ILE A 358 -37.02 5.46 -21.30
C ILE A 358 -38.52 5.57 -21.60
N GLY A 359 -39.01 6.73 -22.07
CA GLY A 359 -40.42 6.93 -22.43
C GLY A 359 -40.88 6.29 -23.75
N THR A 360 -39.98 5.65 -24.50
CA THR A 360 -40.31 4.92 -25.75
C THR A 360 -40.44 3.39 -25.56
N PHE A 361 -40.37 2.92 -24.32
CA PHE A 361 -40.48 1.50 -23.95
C PHE A 361 -41.84 1.11 -23.35
N ASP A 362 -42.91 1.83 -23.71
CA ASP A 362 -44.31 1.40 -23.48
C ASP A 362 -44.94 0.85 -24.76
#